data_AF-X1TWT6-F1
#
_entry.id   AF-X1TWT6-F1
#
_cell.length_a   1.000
_cell.length_b   1.000
_cell.length_c   1.000
_cell.angle_alpha   90.00
_cell.angle_beta   90.00
_cell.angle_gamma   90.00
#
_symmetry.space_group_name_H-M   'P 1'
#
loop_
_entity.id
_entity.type
_entity.pdbx_description
1 polymer ?
#
loop_
_entity_poly.entity_id
_entity_poly.type
_entity_poly.pdbx_seq_one_letter_code
_entity_poly.pdbx_strand_id
1 'polypeptide(L)'
;MMWPNMMGGFFGGGGFIWMIFIFIFIVAIIIGIVLLIVWLVKRASYPGEIPTTKTGNAMEILKERYAKGEITKKEFEIMKKDIS
;
A
#
# COMPACT_ATOMS: atom_id res chain seq x y z
N MET A 1 -53.21 29.41 -5.89
CA MET A 1 -52.30 28.75 -4.93
C MET A 1 -51.05 28.37 -5.70
N MET A 2 -50.05 29.25 -5.72
CA MET A 2 -48.81 29.02 -6.47
C MET A 2 -47.70 28.99 -5.44
N TRP A 3 -47.17 27.79 -5.16
CA TRP A 3 -45.89 27.63 -4.47
C TRP A 3 -44.79 27.96 -5.49
N PRO A 4 -44.08 29.10 -5.37
CA PRO A 4 -43.01 29.41 -6.31
C PRO A 4 -41.74 28.74 -5.81
N ASN A 5 -41.29 27.72 -6.55
CA ASN A 5 -39.88 27.45 -6.79
C ASN A 5 -38.90 27.53 -5.59
N MET A 6 -39.16 26.78 -4.52
CA MET A 6 -38.13 26.43 -3.53
C MET A 6 -37.10 25.42 -4.05
N MET A 7 -36.98 25.23 -5.37
CA MET A 7 -35.97 24.37 -6.01
C MET A 7 -35.00 25.15 -6.92
N GLY A 8 -35.02 26.50 -6.90
CA GLY A 8 -34.08 27.33 -7.67
C GLY A 8 -32.74 27.61 -6.96
N GLY A 9 -32.67 27.41 -5.64
CA GLY A 9 -31.50 27.80 -4.84
C GLY A 9 -30.29 26.85 -4.93
N PHE A 10 -30.49 25.61 -5.37
CA PHE A 10 -29.40 24.63 -5.52
C PHE A 10 -28.71 24.70 -6.88
N PHE A 11 -29.34 25.33 -7.88
CA PHE A 11 -28.84 25.44 -9.26
C PHE A 11 -28.29 26.83 -9.63
N GLY A 12 -28.38 27.82 -8.75
CA GLY A 12 -27.78 29.13 -8.95
C GLY A 12 -26.40 29.22 -8.29
N GLY A 13 -25.37 29.61 -9.04
CA GLY A 13 -24.03 30.11 -8.61
C GLY A 13 -23.32 29.44 -7.41
N GLY A 14 -23.92 29.51 -6.22
CA GLY A 14 -23.44 28.87 -5.00
C GLY A 14 -23.50 27.34 -5.00
N GLY A 15 -24.44 26.73 -5.75
CA GLY A 15 -24.53 25.25 -5.85
C GLY A 15 -23.32 24.60 -6.52
N PHE A 16 -22.74 25.28 -7.51
CA PHE A 16 -21.56 24.79 -8.23
C PHE A 16 -20.30 24.82 -7.35
N ILE A 17 -20.15 25.89 -6.55
CA ILE A 17 -19.06 26.01 -5.56
C ILE A 17 -19.21 24.92 -4.49
N TRP A 18 -20.43 24.69 -4.00
CA TRP A 18 -20.71 23.64 -3.02
C TRP A 18 -20.42 22.23 -3.56
N MET A 19 -20.75 21.97 -4.83
CA MET A 19 -20.45 20.70 -5.50
C MET A 19 -18.94 20.45 -5.62
N ILE A 20 -18.16 21.47 -5.98
CA ILE A 20 -16.70 21.37 -6.05
C ILE A 20 -16.12 21.13 -4.66
N PHE A 21 -16.64 21.81 -3.63
CA PHE A 21 -16.18 21.63 -2.26
C PHE A 21 -16.39 20.21 -1.76
N ILE A 22 -17.58 19.63 -2.00
CA ILE A 22 -17.87 18.21 -1.73
C ILE A 22 -16.90 17.30 -2.47
N PHE A 23 -16.65 17.57 -3.76
CA PHE A 23 -15.78 16.72 -4.58
C PHE A 23 -14.35 16.70 -4.02
N ILE A 24 -13.80 17.87 -3.69
CA ILE A 24 -12.48 18.00 -3.07
C ILE A 24 -12.44 17.28 -1.72
N PHE A 25 -13.50 17.41 -0.92
CA PHE A 25 -13.61 16.75 0.38
C PHE A 25 -13.58 15.21 0.25
N ILE A 26 -14.29 14.65 -0.73
CA ILE A 26 -14.26 13.20 -1.02
C ILE A 26 -12.85 12.77 -1.44
N VAL A 27 -12.20 13.52 -2.35
CA VAL A 27 -10.83 13.22 -2.79
C VAL A 27 -9.85 13.26 -1.61
N ALA A 28 -9.99 14.24 -0.70
CA ALA A 28 -9.16 14.33 0.50
C ALA A 28 -9.33 13.11 1.42
N ILE A 29 -10.56 12.63 1.59
CA ILE A 29 -10.84 11.40 2.36
C ILE A 29 -10.13 10.20 1.72
N ILE A 30 -10.23 10.04 0.40
CA ILE A 30 -9.58 8.94 -0.32
C ILE A 30 -8.06 8.98 -0.12
N ILE A 31 -7.45 10.16 -0.28
CA ILE A 31 -6.01 10.33 -0.04
C ILE A 31 -5.64 9.96 1.40
N GLY A 32 -6.44 10.39 2.39
CA GLY A 32 -6.25 10.03 3.79
C GLY A 32 -6.28 8.52 4.02
N ILE A 33 -7.26 7.82 3.42
CA ILE A 33 -7.37 6.35 3.50
C ILE A 33 -6.16 5.68 2.84
N VAL A 34 -5.77 6.11 1.65
CA VAL A 34 -4.60 5.56 0.94
C VAL A 34 -3.33 5.74 1.76
N LEU A 35 -3.12 6.93 2.34
CA LEU A 35 -1.98 7.18 3.23
C LEU A 35 -2.02 6.31 4.48
N LEU A 36 -3.20 6.10 5.07
CA LEU A 36 -3.38 5.26 6.24
C LEU A 36 -3.08 3.78 5.92
N ILE A 37 -3.55 3.29 4.77
CA ILE A 37 -3.23 1.93 4.29
C ILE A 37 -1.74 1.81 3.99
N VAL A 38 -1.14 2.75 3.26
CA VAL A 38 0.31 2.73 2.94
C VAL A 38 1.14 2.79 4.22
N TRP A 39 0.74 3.60 5.19
CA TRP A 39 1.42 3.70 6.47
C TRP A 39 1.26 2.43 7.30
N LEU A 40 0.06 1.83 7.30
CA LEU A 40 -0.20 0.56 7.99
C LEU A 40 0.57 -0.59 7.35
N VAL A 41 0.62 -0.67 6.01
CA VAL A 41 1.43 -1.65 5.28
C VAL A 41 2.90 -1.40 5.52
N LYS A 42 3.38 -0.15 5.56
CA LYS A 42 4.79 0.16 5.90
C LYS A 42 5.13 -0.18 7.36
N ARG A 43 4.19 -0.04 8.29
CA ARG A 43 4.37 -0.44 9.70
C ARG A 43 4.25 -1.94 9.92
N ALA A 44 3.35 -2.60 9.20
CA ALA A 44 3.21 -4.06 9.20
C ALA A 44 4.37 -4.72 8.43
N SER A 45 4.95 -4.01 7.47
CA SER A 45 6.24 -4.33 6.84
C SER A 45 7.39 -3.89 7.75
N TYR A 46 7.38 -4.34 9.00
CA TYR A 46 8.63 -4.64 9.70
C TYR A 46 9.17 -5.98 9.13
N PRO A 47 10.50 -6.16 9.12
CA PRO A 47 11.25 -6.76 8.03
C PRO A 47 10.93 -8.25 7.85
N GLY A 48 10.59 -8.61 6.62
CA GLY A 48 10.55 -10.00 6.19
C GLY A 48 10.76 -10.11 4.69
N GLU A 49 10.16 -9.24 3.89
CA GLU A 49 10.25 -9.38 2.44
C GLU A 49 10.22 -8.02 1.74
N ILE A 50 11.41 -7.45 1.55
CA ILE A 50 11.66 -6.52 0.46
C ILE A 50 12.28 -7.34 -0.67
N PRO A 51 11.66 -7.48 -1.86
CA PRO A 51 12.41 -7.85 -3.04
C PRO A 51 12.73 -6.59 -3.83
N THR A 52 13.61 -5.76 -3.25
CA THR A 52 14.56 -4.98 -4.04
C THR A 52 15.91 -5.62 -3.77
N THR A 53 16.61 -6.03 -4.84
CA THR A 53 17.91 -6.72 -4.86
C THR A 53 17.85 -8.25 -4.64
N LYS A 54 17.99 -8.98 -5.76
CA LYS A 54 18.02 -10.45 -5.88
C LYS A 54 19.11 -11.16 -5.05
N THR A 55 20.01 -10.43 -4.40
CA THR A 55 21.19 -11.00 -3.74
C THR A 55 21.00 -11.25 -2.24
N GLY A 56 20.20 -10.42 -1.54
CA GLY A 56 19.99 -10.57 -0.09
C GLY A 56 19.09 -11.75 0.27
N ASN A 57 18.08 -12.01 -0.56
CA ASN A 57 17.03 -12.99 -0.28
C ASN A 57 17.51 -14.46 -0.48
N ALA A 58 18.44 -14.70 -1.41
CA ALA A 58 18.96 -16.04 -1.65
C ALA A 58 19.68 -16.62 -0.41
N MET A 59 20.47 -15.82 0.30
CA MET A 59 21.17 -16.24 1.53
C MET A 59 20.19 -16.54 2.68
N GLU A 60 19.08 -15.83 2.75
CA GLU A 60 18.06 -15.96 3.80
C GLU A 60 17.17 -17.20 3.55
N ILE A 61 16.73 -17.42 2.30
CA ILE A 61 16.06 -18.67 1.89
C ILE A 61 16.95 -19.89 2.16
N LEU A 62 18.25 -19.80 1.86
CA LEU A 62 19.19 -20.90 2.10
C LEU A 62 19.31 -21.25 3.59
N LYS A 63 19.36 -20.25 4.46
CA LYS A 63 19.39 -20.48 5.92
C LYS A 63 18.10 -21.09 6.43
N GLU A 64 16.95 -20.66 5.92
CA GLU A 64 15.66 -21.21 6.32
C GLU A 64 15.52 -22.69 5.95
N ARG A 65 15.94 -23.09 4.74
CA ARG A 65 15.92 -24.50 4.30
C ARG A 65 16.93 -25.37 5.03
N TYR A 66 18.08 -24.81 5.39
CA TYR A 66 19.06 -25.50 6.23
C TYR A 66 18.52 -25.74 7.64
N ALA A 67 17.83 -24.75 8.22
CA ALA A 67 17.18 -24.87 9.53
C ALA A 67 16.00 -25.86 9.51
N LYS A 68 15.27 -25.94 8.39
CA LYS A 68 14.25 -26.98 8.16
C LYS A 68 14.85 -28.36 7.89
N GLY A 69 16.17 -28.47 7.69
CA GLY A 69 16.86 -29.73 7.38
C GLY A 69 16.61 -30.25 5.96
N GLU A 70 16.02 -29.44 5.09
CA GLU A 70 15.73 -29.80 3.69
C GLU A 70 17.00 -29.83 2.82
N ILE A 71 18.05 -29.10 3.24
CA ILE A 71 19.34 -29.08 2.57
C ILE A 71 20.46 -29.47 3.54
N THR A 72 21.43 -30.23 3.04
CA THR A 72 22.59 -30.67 3.83
C THR A 72 23.64 -29.56 3.89
N LYS A 73 24.44 -29.51 4.97
CA LYS A 73 25.53 -28.53 5.16
C LYS A 73 26.45 -28.38 3.94
N LYS A 74 26.69 -29.46 3.21
CA LYS A 74 27.47 -29.48 1.95
C LYS A 74 26.83 -28.63 0.85
N GLU A 75 25.52 -28.71 0.69
CA GLU A 75 24.76 -27.97 -0.33
C GLU A 75 24.68 -26.48 0.03
N PHE A 76 24.53 -26.18 1.33
CA PHE A 76 24.58 -24.80 1.84
C PHE A 76 25.92 -24.11 1.52
N GLU A 77 27.05 -24.81 1.69
CA GLU A 77 28.37 -24.22 1.41
C GLU A 77 28.63 -23.99 -0.09
N ILE A 78 28.10 -24.84 -0.97
CA ILE A 78 28.19 -24.67 -2.43
C ILE A 78 27.41 -23.43 -2.85
N MET A 79 26.14 -23.33 -2.44
CA MET A 79 25.28 -22.21 -2.82
C MET A 79 25.76 -20.89 -2.22
N LYS A 80 26.35 -20.91 -1.01
CA LYS A 80 26.99 -19.74 -0.41
C LYS A 80 28.19 -19.24 -1.23
N LYS A 81 28.98 -20.14 -1.82
CA LYS A 81 30.12 -19.77 -2.68
C LYS A 81 29.70 -19.23 -4.05
N ASP A 82 28.58 -19.72 -4.59
CA ASP A 82 28.04 -19.25 -5.87
C ASP A 82 27.38 -17.86 -5.78
N ILE A 83 26.89 -17.48 -4.59
CA ILE A 83 26.23 -16.18 -4.33
C ILE A 83 27.25 -15.10 -3.93
N SER A 84 28.46 -15.48 -3.53
CA SER A 84 29.54 -14.54 -3.15
C SER A 84 30.32 -14.05 -4.35
#